data_AF-A0AAN6YI15-F1
#
_entry.id   AF-A0AAN6YI15-F1
#
_cell.length_a   1.000
_cell.length_b   1.000
_cell.length_c   1.000
_cell.angle_alpha   90.00
_cell.angle_beta   90.00
_cell.angle_gamma   90.00
#
_symmetry.space_group_name_H-M   'P 1'
#
loop_
_entity.id
_entity.type
_entity.pdbx_description
1 polymer ?
#
loop_
_entity_poly.entity_id
_entity_poly.type
_entity_poly.pdbx_seq_one_letter_code
_entity_poly.pdbx_strand_id
1 'polypeptide(L)' 'MTLLDCPPRRLPRRFVPEPLPPAGTFDGQTVFIVGGTGSIGLAAAVHFANLGASVIIT' A
#
# COMPACT_ATOMS: atom_id res chain seq x y z
N MET A 1 6.04 -3.07 -33.20
CA MET A 1 5.67 -3.16 -31.77
C MET A 1 6.87 -3.74 -31.03
N THR A 2 7.86 -2.88 -30.79
CA THR A 2 9.18 -3.24 -30.27
C THR A 2 9.16 -3.27 -28.74
N LEU A 3 9.84 -4.24 -28.14
CA LEU A 3 9.91 -4.46 -26.69
C LEU A 3 10.53 -3.27 -25.91
N LEU A 4 11.16 -2.31 -26.61
CA LEU A 4 11.81 -1.12 -26.06
C LEU A 4 10.83 -0.02 -25.62
N ASP A 5 9.57 -0.06 -26.04
CA ASP A 5 8.57 0.99 -25.72
C ASP A 5 7.69 0.65 -24.51
N CYS A 6 7.91 -0.51 -23.87
CA CYS A 6 7.14 -0.90 -22.70
C CYS A 6 7.71 -0.20 -21.46
N PRO A 7 6.92 0.59 -20.70
CA PRO A 7 7.40 1.12 -19.44
C PRO A 7 7.85 -0.05 -18.56
N PRO A 8 8.94 0.08 -17.77
CA PRO A 8 9.49 -1.02 -16.94
C PRO A 8 8.44 -1.63 -15.99
N ARG A 9 7.34 -0.89 -15.76
CA ARG A 9 6.11 -1.25 -15.04
C ARG A 9 5.33 -2.45 -15.58
N ARG A 10 5.50 -2.83 -16.85
CA ARG A 10 4.73 -3.90 -17.50
C ARG A 10 5.61 -4.88 -18.27
N LEU A 11 6.84 -5.09 -17.81
CA LEU A 11 7.61 -6.23 -18.27
C LEU A 11 6.82 -7.50 -17.91
N PRO A 12 6.43 -8.33 -18.90
CA PRO A 12 5.71 -9.56 -18.61
C PRO A 12 6.58 -10.41 -17.66
N ARG A 13 5.98 -10.86 -16.55
CA ARG A 13 6.58 -11.73 -15.51
C ARG A 13 7.53 -11.07 -14.48
N ARG A 14 7.64 -9.74 -14.39
CA ARG A 14 8.42 -9.11 -13.32
C ARG A 14 7.56 -8.13 -12.52
N PHE A 15 7.17 -8.51 -11.31
CA PHE A 15 6.61 -7.57 -10.35
C PHE A 15 7.72 -6.63 -9.91
N VAL A 16 7.66 -5.37 -10.31
CA VAL A 16 8.52 -4.31 -9.80
C VAL A 16 7.69 -3.56 -8.76
N PRO A 17 7.93 -3.77 -7.46
CA PRO A 17 7.17 -3.08 -6.42
C PRO A 17 7.41 -1.57 -6.54
N GLU A 18 6.34 -0.78 -6.42
CA GLU A 18 6.49 0.65 -6.20
C GLU A 18 7.07 0.88 -4.80
N PRO A 19 7.99 1.85 -4.60
CA PRO A 19 8.46 2.19 -3.28
C PRO A 19 7.28 2.56 -2.39
N LEU A 20 7.27 2.03 -1.17
CA LEU A 20 6.25 2.39 -0.20
C LEU A 20 6.34 3.90 0.10
N PRO A 21 5.19 4.55 0.39
CA PRO A 21 5.19 5.92 0.85
C PRO A 21 6.06 6.06 2.11
N PRO A 22 6.77 7.19 2.29
CA PRO A 22 7.56 7.42 3.48
C PRO A 22 6.68 7.47 4.74
N ALA A 23 7.28 7.19 5.90
CA ALA A 23 6.61 7.37 7.18
C ALA A 23 6.10 8.81 7.33
N GLY A 24 4.93 8.98 7.95
CA GLY A 24 4.27 10.29 8.11
C GLY A 24 3.44 10.75 6.91
N THR A 25 3.40 9.99 5.80
CA THR A 25 2.54 10.32 4.64
C THR A 25 1.07 10.46 5.02
N PHE A 26 0.62 9.75 6.06
CA PHE A 26 -0.76 9.75 6.52
C PHE A 26 -0.96 10.47 7.86
N ASP A 27 0.00 11.31 8.27
CA ASP A 27 -0.14 12.10 9.50
C ASP A 27 -1.40 12.98 9.47
N GLY A 28 -2.18 12.93 10.56
CA GLY A 28 -3.44 13.67 10.70
C GLY A 28 -4.62 13.12 9.89
N GLN A 29 -4.44 12.02 9.16
CA GLN A 29 -5.52 11.36 8.41
C GLN A 29 -6.12 10.22 9.21
N THR A 30 -7.42 9.97 9.02
CA THR A 30 -8.13 8.83 9.60
C THR A 30 -8.50 7.83 8.51
N VAL A 31 -8.15 6.56 8.71
CA VAL A 31 -8.40 5.47 7.75
C VAL A 31 -9.35 4.45 8.39
N PHE A 32 -10.42 4.11 7.68
CA PHE A 32 -11.40 3.10 8.08
C PHE A 32 -11.17 1.78 7.35
N ILE A 33 -10.98 0.69 8.09
CA ILE A 33 -10.64 -0.63 7.54
C ILE A 33 -11.63 -1.68 8.07
N VAL A 34 -12.35 -2.30 7.15
CA VAL A 34 -13.28 -3.40 7.44
C VAL A 34 -12.55 -4.74 7.37
N GLY A 35 -12.89 -5.68 8.27
CA GLY A 35 -12.15 -6.93 8.45
C GLY A 35 -10.77 -6.70 9.05
N GLY A 36 -10.56 -5.59 9.77
CA GLY A 36 -9.26 -5.14 10.26
C GLY A 36 -8.67 -6.00 11.37
N THR A 37 -9.40 -7.00 11.86
CA THR A 37 -9.01 -7.88 12.96
C THR A 37 -8.20 -9.09 12.51
N GLY A 38 -8.09 -9.37 11.20
CA GLY A 38 -7.36 -10.53 10.70
C GLY A 38 -6.82 -10.38 9.27
N SER A 39 -5.97 -11.34 8.89
CA SER A 39 -5.47 -11.51 7.53
C SER A 39 -4.96 -10.20 6.90
N ILE A 40 -5.42 -9.87 5.69
CA ILE A 40 -4.98 -8.70 4.95
C ILE A 40 -5.51 -7.39 5.54
N GLY A 41 -6.66 -7.42 6.23
CA GLY A 41 -7.22 -6.25 6.90
C GLY A 41 -6.35 -5.82 8.07
N LEU A 42 -5.85 -6.77 8.86
CA LEU A 42 -4.89 -6.50 9.93
C LEU A 42 -3.56 -6.00 9.36
N ALA A 43 -3.06 -6.63 8.29
CA ALA A 43 -1.82 -6.17 7.64
C ALA A 43 -1.94 -4.73 7.11
N ALA A 44 -3.09 -4.38 6.53
CA ALA A 44 -3.39 -3.03 6.09
C ALA A 44 -3.48 -2.04 7.27
N ALA A 45 -4.14 -2.43 8.36
CA ALA A 45 -4.26 -1.59 9.56
C ALA A 45 -2.90 -1.25 10.15
N VAL A 46 -2.03 -2.25 10.31
CA VAL A 46 -0.65 -2.04 10.78
C VAL A 46 0.13 -1.18 9.78
N HIS A 47 -0.05 -1.40 8.48
CA HIS A 47 0.63 -0.62 7.45
C HIS A 47 0.28 0.87 7.52
N PHE A 48 -1.01 1.22 7.60
CA PHE A 48 -1.45 2.62 7.68
C PHE A 48 -1.09 3.27 9.03
N ALA A 49 -1.12 2.52 10.14
CA ALA A 49 -0.64 3.00 11.43
C ALA A 49 0.85 3.38 11.38
N ASN A 50 1.68 2.56 10.73
CA ASN A 50 3.11 2.86 10.53
C ASN A 50 3.37 4.08 9.64
N LEU A 51 2.40 4.44 8.80
CA LEU A 51 2.47 5.64 7.97
C LEU A 51 1.93 6.90 8.68
N GLY A 52 1.51 6.80 9.94
CA GLY A 52 1.06 7.94 10.76
C GLY A 52 -0.45 8.14 10.82
N ALA A 53 -1.23 7.24 10.22
CA ALA A 53 -2.68 7.35 10.22
C ALA A 53 -3.30 7.01 11.58
N SER A 54 -4.41 7.67 11.91
CA SER A 54 -5.37 7.16 12.90
C SER A 54 -6.22 6.08 12.25
N VAL A 55 -6.23 4.86 12.78
CA VAL A 55 -6.90 3.71 12.13
C VAL A 55 -8.14 3.29 12.93
N ILE A 56 -9.27 3.20 12.25
CA ILE A 56 -10.52 2.64 12.79
C ILE A 56 -10.75 1.28 12.12
N ILE A 57 -10.92 0.24 12.91
CA ILE A 57 -11.15 -1.14 12.43
C ILE A 57 -12.52 -1.67 12.87
N THR A 58 -13.18 -2.42 11.99
CA THR A 58 -14.40 -3.20 12.25
C THR A 58 -14.25 -4.63 11.79
#